data_AF-A0A1R0XMM8-F1
#
_entry.id   AF-A0A1R0XMM8-F1
#
_cell.length_a   1.000
_cell.length_b   1.000
_cell.length_c   1.000
_cell.angle_alpha   90.00
_cell.angle_beta   90.00
_cell.angle_gamma   90.00
#
_symmetry.space_group_name_H-M   'P 1'
#
loop_
_entity.id
_entity.type
_entity.pdbx_description
1 polymer ?
#
loop_
_entity_poly.entity_id
_entity_poly.type
_entity_poly.pdbx_seq_one_letter_code
_entity_poly.pdbx_strand_id
1 'polypeptide(L)'
;MNDIIKGNGELIQFFPIPPHLYSKDIACLVAVAYVEEQGANLTGLINALYAKGYTNLDHLLNSTWKELYQVRGLGYNRLKLLLRLLERISADPKTIENYNIVPRVTIHSKKEMKELTLKKIIKKYNETSVELLTKAAEKEARLKKIKDRLREMGMIL
;
A
#
# COMPACT_ATOMS: atom_id res chain seq x y z
N MET A 1 30.28 -3.96 -1.83
CA MET A 1 29.10 -4.31 -0.99
C MET A 1 29.45 -4.47 0.49
N ASN A 2 30.47 -5.24 0.87
CA ASN A 2 30.81 -5.45 2.30
C ASN A 2 31.24 -4.17 3.04
N ASP A 3 31.83 -3.21 2.34
CA ASP A 3 32.26 -1.93 2.94
C ASP A 3 31.09 -0.99 3.23
N ILE A 4 30.02 -1.05 2.43
CA ILE A 4 28.77 -0.28 2.64
C ILE A 4 28.07 -0.73 3.93
N ILE A 5 28.02 -2.06 4.13
CA ILE A 5 27.37 -2.68 5.29
C ILE A 5 28.17 -2.39 6.58
N LYS A 6 29.49 -2.26 6.49
CA LYS A 6 30.37 -1.99 7.63
C LYS A 6 30.50 -0.49 7.96
N GLY A 7 30.53 0.37 6.95
CA GLY A 7 30.80 1.81 7.12
C GLY A 7 29.59 2.62 7.59
N ASN A 8 28.35 2.15 7.35
CA ASN A 8 27.12 2.91 7.60
C ASN A 8 27.14 4.35 7.03
N GLY A 9 27.92 4.58 5.97
CA GLY A 9 27.91 5.85 5.24
C GLY A 9 26.61 6.01 4.45
N GLU A 10 26.34 7.25 4.03
CA GLU A 10 25.27 7.57 3.10
C GLU A 10 25.49 6.86 1.77
N LEU A 11 24.41 6.38 1.14
CA LEU A 11 24.49 5.66 -0.13
C LEU A 11 25.13 6.49 -1.25
N ILE A 12 24.98 7.82 -1.22
CA ILE A 12 25.58 8.74 -2.19
C ILE A 12 27.10 8.62 -2.29
N GLN A 13 27.77 8.25 -1.20
CA GLN A 13 29.23 8.08 -1.15
C GLN A 13 29.68 6.82 -1.87
N PHE A 14 28.80 5.83 -2.00
CA PHE A 14 29.08 4.54 -2.63
C PHE A 14 28.54 4.45 -4.07
N PHE A 15 27.53 5.25 -4.40
CA PHE A 15 26.87 5.25 -5.70
C PHE A 15 26.92 6.66 -6.30
N PRO A 16 28.00 7.02 -7.01
CA PRO A 16 28.09 8.31 -7.67
C PRO A 16 27.05 8.36 -8.80
N ILE A 17 26.00 9.14 -8.56
CA ILE A 17 24.94 9.41 -9.53
C ILE A 17 24.98 10.91 -9.87
N PRO A 18 24.80 11.29 -11.15
CA PRO A 18 24.75 12.70 -11.54
C PRO A 18 23.69 13.50 -10.77
N PRO A 19 24.01 14.72 -10.27
CA PRO A 19 23.09 15.50 -9.42
C PRO A 19 21.75 15.84 -10.07
N HIS A 20 21.72 16.01 -11.39
CA HIS A 20 20.50 16.31 -12.13
C HIS A 20 19.47 15.17 -12.08
N LEU A 21 19.87 13.97 -11.64
CA LEU A 21 18.99 12.81 -11.49
C LEU A 21 18.43 12.66 -10.06
N TYR A 22 18.90 13.45 -9.09
CA TYR A 22 18.47 13.31 -7.69
C TYR A 22 16.98 13.61 -7.49
N SER A 23 16.42 14.49 -8.30
CA SER A 23 14.97 14.79 -8.29
C SER A 23 14.12 13.70 -8.93
N LYS A 24 14.71 12.69 -9.58
CA LYS A 24 13.96 11.58 -10.19
C LYS A 24 13.27 10.78 -9.10
N ASP A 25 12.05 10.37 -9.41
CA ASP A 25 11.25 9.52 -8.53
C ASP A 25 11.88 8.12 -8.42
N ILE A 26 11.80 7.52 -7.22
CA ILE A 26 12.33 6.18 -6.96
C ILE A 26 11.75 5.07 -7.88
N ALA A 27 10.60 5.29 -8.52
CA ALA A 27 10.05 4.41 -9.53
C ALA A 27 10.99 4.24 -10.74
N CYS A 28 11.94 5.15 -10.96
CA CYS A 28 12.96 5.01 -12.00
C CYS A 28 13.82 3.77 -11.83
N LEU A 29 13.88 3.18 -10.63
CA LEU A 29 14.50 1.87 -10.36
C LEU A 29 13.95 0.75 -11.26
N VAL A 30 12.72 0.89 -11.77
CA VAL A 30 12.14 -0.08 -12.72
C VAL A 30 12.86 -0.06 -14.07
N ALA A 31 13.37 1.09 -14.50
CA ALA A 31 14.04 1.22 -15.80
C ALA A 31 15.34 0.42 -15.89
N VAL A 32 16.01 0.19 -14.75
CA VAL A 32 17.29 -0.54 -14.65
C VAL A 32 17.14 -1.99 -14.18
N ALA A 33 15.92 -2.39 -13.82
CA ALA A 33 15.64 -3.76 -13.39
C ALA A 33 15.52 -4.70 -14.59
N TYR A 34 16.16 -5.87 -14.50
CA TYR A 34 15.99 -6.92 -15.51
C TYR A 34 14.58 -7.52 -15.44
N VAL A 35 14.12 -8.13 -16.53
CA VAL A 35 12.78 -8.74 -16.64
C VAL A 35 12.50 -9.75 -15.51
N GLU A 36 13.53 -10.49 -15.08
CA GLU A 36 13.45 -11.48 -13.99
C GLU A 36 13.29 -10.83 -12.60
N GLU A 37 13.76 -9.59 -12.44
CA GLU A 37 13.68 -8.82 -11.20
C GLU A 37 12.40 -7.96 -11.15
N GLN A 38 11.78 -7.72 -12.33
CA GLN A 38 10.50 -7.02 -12.49
C GLN A 38 9.34 -7.92 -12.05
N GLY A 39 9.20 -8.07 -10.73
CA GLY A 39 8.13 -8.85 -10.11
C GLY A 39 7.66 -8.29 -8.78
N ALA A 40 7.09 -9.17 -7.94
CA ALA A 40 6.60 -8.81 -6.61
C ALA A 40 7.71 -8.25 -5.69
N ASN A 41 8.97 -8.62 -5.93
CA ASN A 41 10.11 -8.12 -5.16
C ASN A 41 10.43 -6.65 -5.44
N LEU A 42 10.48 -6.25 -6.71
CA LEU A 42 10.70 -4.85 -7.11
C LEU A 42 9.51 -3.96 -6.74
N THR A 43 8.29 -4.44 -7.00
CA THR A 43 7.07 -3.72 -6.62
C THR A 43 6.99 -3.55 -5.10
N GLY A 44 7.31 -4.60 -4.34
CA GLY A 44 7.35 -4.56 -2.89
C GLY A 44 8.46 -3.66 -2.33
N LEU A 45 9.61 -3.60 -3.00
CA LEU A 45 10.71 -2.69 -2.69
C LEU A 45 10.26 -1.22 -2.85
N ILE A 46 9.75 -0.85 -4.02
CA ILE A 46 9.30 0.51 -4.33
C ILE A 46 8.18 0.94 -3.36
N ASN A 47 7.18 0.08 -3.14
CA ASN A 47 6.09 0.39 -2.21
C ASN A 47 6.57 0.57 -0.76
N ALA A 48 7.54 -0.24 -0.31
CA ALA A 48 8.11 -0.10 1.03
C ALA A 48 8.88 1.21 1.20
N LEU A 49 9.59 1.65 0.15
CA LEU A 49 10.28 2.94 0.11
C LEU A 49 9.28 4.11 0.17
N TYR A 50 8.24 4.10 -0.67
CA TYR A 50 7.20 5.13 -0.61
C TYR A 50 6.48 5.19 0.73
N ALA A 51 6.17 4.03 1.32
CA ALA A 51 5.50 3.97 2.63
C ALA A 51 6.32 4.63 3.76
N LYS A 52 7.62 4.81 3.55
CA LYS A 52 8.51 5.53 4.47
C LYS A 52 8.81 6.97 4.06
N GLY A 53 8.28 7.44 2.94
CA GLY A 53 8.48 8.80 2.45
C GLY A 53 9.67 8.98 1.51
N TYR A 54 10.33 7.90 1.09
CA TYR A 54 11.32 7.98 0.01
C TYR A 54 10.59 8.17 -1.32
N THR A 55 10.50 9.41 -1.78
CA THR A 55 9.81 9.75 -3.04
C THR A 55 10.78 9.93 -4.21
N ASN A 56 11.99 10.42 -3.93
CA ASN A 56 13.02 10.70 -4.93
C ASN A 56 14.36 10.03 -4.61
N LEU A 57 15.25 10.01 -5.60
CA LEU A 57 16.60 9.47 -5.44
C LEU A 57 17.43 10.26 -4.44
N ASP A 58 17.23 11.58 -4.32
CA ASP A 58 17.95 12.41 -3.35
C ASP A 58 17.77 11.88 -1.92
N HIS A 59 16.52 11.69 -1.49
CA HIS A 59 16.20 11.22 -0.16
C HIS A 59 16.71 9.79 0.07
N LEU A 60 16.71 8.96 -0.99
CA LEU A 60 17.23 7.60 -0.94
C LEU A 60 18.76 7.56 -0.84
N LEU A 61 19.47 8.41 -1.58
CA LEU A 61 20.93 8.44 -1.63
C LEU A 61 21.55 9.04 -0.38
N ASN A 62 20.86 10.01 0.24
CA ASN A 62 21.25 10.56 1.54
C ASN A 62 20.87 9.64 2.72
N SER A 63 20.27 8.48 2.46
CA SER A 63 20.00 7.48 3.50
C SER A 63 21.21 6.62 3.79
N THR A 64 21.28 6.10 5.01
CA THR A 64 22.25 5.09 5.42
C THR A 64 21.70 3.67 5.26
N TRP A 65 22.62 2.70 5.17
CA TRP A 65 22.24 1.28 5.11
C TRP A 65 21.40 0.83 6.32
N LYS A 66 21.73 1.31 7.53
CA LYS A 66 20.97 0.97 8.75
C LYS A 66 19.55 1.49 8.71
N GLU A 67 19.33 2.71 8.23
CA GLU A 67 17.98 3.29 8.11
C GLU A 67 17.12 2.49 7.16
N LEU A 68 17.67 2.11 6.01
CA LEU A 68 16.97 1.27 5.03
C LEU A 68 16.70 -0.13 5.57
N TYR A 69 17.62 -0.71 6.36
CA TYR A 69 17.42 -2.01 7.01
C TYR A 69 16.30 -2.00 8.05
N GLN A 70 16.08 -0.87 8.73
CA GLN A 70 14.99 -0.71 9.70
C GLN A 70 13.62 -0.50 9.04
N VAL A 71 13.56 -0.31 7.72
CA VAL A 71 12.27 -0.14 7.04
C VAL A 71 11.49 -1.45 7.03
N ARG A 72 10.30 -1.41 7.63
CA ARG A 72 9.36 -2.53 7.60
C ARG A 72 9.02 -2.90 6.16
N GLY A 73 9.26 -4.14 5.77
CA GLY A 73 9.02 -4.64 4.42
C GLY A 73 10.26 -4.60 3.51
N LEU A 74 11.38 -4.04 3.97
CA LEU A 74 12.68 -4.07 3.32
C LEU A 74 13.57 -5.15 3.94
N GLY A 75 13.27 -6.41 3.63
CA GLY A 75 14.12 -7.53 4.03
C GLY A 75 15.45 -7.55 3.26
N TYR A 76 16.41 -8.35 3.74
CA TYR A 76 17.75 -8.46 3.17
C TYR A 76 17.77 -8.66 1.65
N ASN A 77 16.92 -9.52 1.11
CA ASN A 77 16.86 -9.78 -0.34
C ASN A 77 16.42 -8.55 -1.15
N ARG A 78 15.50 -7.74 -0.62
CA ARG A 78 15.02 -6.52 -1.28
C ARG A 78 16.05 -5.40 -1.20
N LEU A 79 16.77 -5.30 -0.09
CA LEU A 79 17.89 -4.37 0.03
C LEU A 79 19.07 -4.76 -0.88
N LYS A 80 19.36 -6.05 -1.00
CA LYS A 80 20.36 -6.54 -1.95
C LYS A 80 19.96 -6.23 -3.39
N LEU A 81 18.67 -6.36 -3.72
CA LEU A 81 18.13 -5.93 -5.02
C LEU A 81 18.33 -4.41 -5.19
N LEU A 82 17.95 -3.60 -4.20
CA LEU A 82 18.14 -2.16 -4.24
C LEU A 82 19.59 -1.76 -4.54
N LEU A 83 20.57 -2.37 -3.86
CA LEU A 83 21.98 -2.09 -4.12
C LEU A 83 22.38 -2.42 -5.56
N ARG A 84 21.93 -3.56 -6.10
CA ARG A 84 22.20 -3.93 -7.50
C ARG A 84 21.60 -2.93 -8.47
N LEU A 85 20.40 -2.41 -8.19
CA LEU A 85 19.75 -1.41 -9.04
C LEU A 85 20.50 -0.08 -8.98
N LEU A 86 20.91 0.36 -7.79
CA LEU A 86 21.71 1.58 -7.61
C LEU A 86 23.09 1.47 -8.27
N GLU A 87 23.73 0.30 -8.18
CA GLU A 87 24.98 0.01 -8.87
C GLU A 87 24.83 0.14 -10.39
N ARG A 88 23.72 -0.37 -10.96
CA ARG A 88 23.42 -0.23 -12.39
C ARG A 88 23.13 1.21 -12.79
N ILE A 89 22.39 1.96 -11.97
CA ILE A 89 22.13 3.39 -12.23
C ILE A 89 23.44 4.17 -12.19
N SER A 90 24.31 3.88 -11.24
CA SER A 90 25.62 4.54 -11.15
C SER A 90 26.52 4.19 -12.34
N ALA A 91 26.45 2.94 -12.84
CA ALA A 91 27.19 2.50 -14.02
C ALA A 91 26.67 3.10 -15.34
N ASP A 92 25.35 3.22 -15.51
CA ASP A 92 24.73 3.86 -16.68
C ASP A 92 23.54 4.75 -16.30
N PRO A 93 23.80 6.02 -15.90
CA PRO A 93 22.76 6.94 -15.46
C PRO A 93 21.79 7.35 -16.57
N LYS A 94 22.15 7.17 -17.84
CA LYS A 94 21.32 7.56 -19.00
C LYS A 94 20.04 6.72 -19.10
N THR A 95 20.06 5.51 -18.54
CA THR A 95 18.91 4.60 -18.50
C THR A 95 17.70 5.20 -17.79
N ILE A 96 17.93 6.02 -16.76
CA ILE A 96 16.86 6.66 -15.97
C ILE A 96 16.58 8.10 -16.40
N GLU A 97 17.45 8.70 -17.22
CA GLU A 97 17.34 10.09 -17.68
C GLU A 97 16.02 10.31 -18.44
N ASN A 98 15.67 9.36 -19.32
CA ASN A 98 14.42 9.36 -20.08
C ASN A 98 13.25 8.68 -19.37
N TYR A 99 13.44 8.22 -18.13
CA TYR A 99 12.33 7.64 -17.37
C TYR A 99 11.35 8.74 -17.02
N ASN A 100 10.22 8.73 -17.72
CA ASN A 100 9.01 9.44 -17.34
C ASN A 100 8.15 8.44 -16.57
N ILE A 101 7.78 8.80 -15.35
CA ILE A 101 6.75 8.10 -14.60
C ILE A 101 5.50 8.20 -15.46
N VAL A 102 5.17 7.14 -16.20
CA VAL A 102 3.80 6.98 -16.66
C VAL A 102 3.02 6.90 -15.37
N PRO A 103 2.09 7.81 -15.07
CA PRO A 103 1.26 7.68 -13.89
C PRO A 103 0.61 6.32 -14.02
N ARG A 104 1.06 5.34 -13.24
CA ARG A 104 0.24 4.19 -12.92
C ARG A 104 -0.85 4.80 -12.04
N VAL A 105 -1.83 5.42 -12.70
CA VAL A 105 -3.20 5.31 -12.24
C VAL A 105 -3.32 3.82 -11.98
N THR A 106 -3.32 3.42 -10.71
CA THR A 106 -3.94 2.18 -10.30
C THR A 106 -5.37 2.33 -10.78
N ILE A 107 -5.57 2.00 -12.07
CA ILE A 107 -6.86 1.62 -12.58
C ILE A 107 -7.09 0.32 -11.82
N HIS A 108 -7.59 0.44 -10.59
CA HIS A 108 -8.42 -0.61 -10.04
C HIS A 108 -9.35 -0.93 -11.17
N SER A 109 -9.18 -2.14 -11.72
CA SER A 109 -9.85 -2.50 -12.96
C SER A 109 -11.31 -2.14 -12.77
N LYS A 110 -11.99 -1.57 -13.77
CA LYS A 110 -13.41 -1.15 -13.64
C LYS A 110 -14.27 -2.24 -12.96
N LYS A 111 -13.85 -3.51 -13.11
CA LYS A 111 -14.30 -4.72 -12.41
C LYS A 111 -14.04 -4.74 -10.89
N GLU A 112 -12.82 -4.50 -10.41
CA GLU A 112 -12.47 -4.47 -8.98
C GLU A 112 -13.16 -3.31 -8.24
N MET A 113 -13.26 -2.15 -8.88
CA MET A 113 -13.94 -0.99 -8.29
C MET A 113 -15.45 -1.24 -8.17
N LYS A 114 -16.05 -1.89 -9.18
CA LYS A 114 -17.45 -2.38 -9.10
C LYS A 114 -17.61 -3.42 -8.00
N GLU A 115 -16.68 -4.35 -7.84
CA GLU A 115 -16.75 -5.40 -6.83
C GLU A 115 -16.67 -4.84 -5.39
N LEU A 116 -15.76 -3.90 -5.14
CA LEU A 116 -15.67 -3.17 -3.87
C LEU A 116 -16.94 -2.36 -3.58
N THR A 117 -17.52 -1.73 -4.61
CA THR A 117 -18.78 -0.98 -4.49
C THR A 117 -19.94 -1.91 -4.18
N LEU A 118 -20.07 -3.03 -4.88
CA LEU A 118 -21.08 -4.06 -4.63
C LEU A 118 -20.96 -4.64 -3.21
N LYS A 119 -19.74 -4.97 -2.76
CA LYS A 119 -19.51 -5.45 -1.39
C LYS A 119 -19.96 -4.44 -0.33
N LYS A 120 -19.68 -3.15 -0.52
CA LYS A 120 -20.17 -2.09 0.38
C LYS A 120 -21.69 -1.95 0.39
N ILE A 121 -22.34 -2.01 -0.79
CA ILE A 121 -23.80 -1.91 -0.91
C ILE A 121 -24.47 -3.12 -0.25
N ILE A 122 -24.01 -4.34 -0.51
CA ILE A 122 -24.55 -5.57 0.10
C ILE A 122 -24.40 -5.53 1.62
N LYS A 123 -23.23 -5.11 2.12
CA LYS A 123 -23.02 -4.97 3.57
C LYS A 123 -24.03 -4.00 4.20
N LYS A 124 -24.21 -2.82 3.60
CA LYS A 124 -25.16 -1.80 4.09
C LYS A 124 -26.61 -2.30 4.03
N TYR A 125 -27.00 -3.00 2.97
CA TYR A 125 -28.34 -3.58 2.85
C TYR A 125 -28.61 -4.62 3.93
N ASN A 126 -27.63 -5.50 4.20
CA ASN A 126 -27.75 -6.53 5.23
C ASN A 126 -27.84 -5.91 6.63
N GLU A 127 -27.01 -4.91 6.94
CA GLU A 127 -27.08 -4.17 8.21
C GLU A 127 -28.45 -3.49 8.40
N THR A 128 -28.95 -2.82 7.35
CA THR A 128 -30.26 -2.14 7.38
C THR A 128 -31.42 -3.13 7.53
N SER A 129 -31.34 -4.28 6.86
CA SER A 129 -32.38 -5.33 6.93
C SER A 129 -32.43 -5.96 8.32
N VAL A 130 -31.27 -6.22 8.93
CA VAL A 130 -31.19 -6.74 10.30
C VAL A 130 -31.77 -5.75 11.30
N GLU A 131 -31.48 -4.45 11.16
CA GLU A 131 -32.02 -3.40 12.04
C GLU A 131 -33.55 -3.23 11.91
N LEU A 132 -34.11 -3.40 10.72
CA LEU A 132 -35.55 -3.36 10.49
C LEU A 132 -36.25 -4.58 11.10
N LEU A 133 -35.65 -5.77 10.96
CA LEU A 133 -36.19 -7.01 11.52
C LEU A 133 -36.18 -6.97 13.06
N THR A 134 -35.11 -6.46 13.69
CA THR A 134 -35.06 -6.33 15.15
C THR A 134 -36.08 -5.32 15.66
N LYS A 135 -36.25 -4.17 15.00
CA LYS A 135 -37.30 -3.19 15.35
C LYS A 135 -38.71 -3.74 15.20
N ALA A 136 -38.97 -4.57 14.20
CA ALA A 136 -40.28 -5.21 14.02
C ALA A 136 -40.56 -6.22 15.15
N ALA A 137 -39.59 -7.06 15.49
CA ALA A 137 -39.71 -8.03 16.57
C ALA A 137 -39.93 -7.35 17.95
N GLU A 138 -39.23 -6.24 18.22
CA GLU A 138 -39.43 -5.46 19.46
C GLU A 138 -40.83 -4.85 19.54
N LYS A 139 -41.34 -4.29 18.44
CA LYS A 139 -42.70 -3.74 18.39
C LYS A 139 -43.75 -4.83 18.61
N GLU A 140 -43.59 -5.98 17.98
CA GLU A 140 -44.51 -7.10 18.13
C GLU A 140 -44.51 -7.66 19.55
N ALA A 141 -43.33 -7.82 20.17
CA ALA A 141 -43.21 -8.22 21.57
C ALA A 141 -43.89 -7.23 22.54
N ARG A 142 -43.74 -5.92 22.29
CA ARG A 142 -44.43 -4.87 23.07
C ARG A 142 -45.96 -4.94 22.89
N LEU A 143 -46.43 -5.11 21.66
CA LEU A 143 -47.86 -5.21 21.36
C LEU A 143 -48.48 -6.44 22.00
N LYS A 144 -47.77 -7.58 21.97
CA LYS A 144 -48.17 -8.82 22.65
C LYS A 144 -48.32 -8.58 24.16
N LYS A 145 -47.32 -7.96 24.80
CA LYS A 145 -47.38 -7.64 26.23
C LYS A 145 -48.55 -6.72 26.61
N ILE A 146 -48.91 -5.77 25.74
CA ILE A 146 -50.08 -4.91 25.95
C ILE A 146 -51.37 -5.71 25.77
N LYS A 147 -51.48 -6.53 24.72
CA LYS A 147 -52.65 -7.40 24.49
C LYS A 147 -52.89 -8.36 25.66
N ASP A 148 -51.83 -9.00 26.15
CA ASP A 148 -51.92 -9.95 27.27
C ASP A 148 -52.45 -9.23 28.53
N ARG A 149 -51.97 -8.02 28.83
CA ARG A 149 -52.48 -7.20 29.95
C ARG A 149 -53.95 -6.78 29.78
N LEU A 150 -54.36 -6.39 28.57
CA LEU A 150 -55.75 -6.00 28.30
C LEU A 150 -56.70 -7.21 28.41
N ARG A 151 -56.23 -8.40 28.04
CA ARG A 151 -56.95 -9.66 28.21
C ARG A 151 -57.06 -10.06 29.69
N GLU A 152 -55.98 -9.93 30.47
CA GLU A 152 -56.02 -10.12 31.94
C GLU A 152 -57.00 -9.16 32.63
N MET A 153 -57.12 -7.92 32.13
CA MET A 153 -58.07 -6.93 32.63
C MET A 153 -59.51 -7.12 32.11
N GLY A 154 -59.76 -8.15 31.28
CA GLY A 154 -61.08 -8.41 30.70
C GLY A 154 -61.58 -7.35 29.72
N MET A 155 -60.70 -6.48 29.23
CA MET A 155 -61.06 -5.42 28.27
C MET A 155 -61.18 -5.95 26.84
N ILE A 156 -60.55 -7.09 26.55
CA ILE A 156 -60.60 -7.80 25.27
C ILE A 156 -60.58 -9.31 25.50
N LEU A 157 -61.17 -10.07 24.59
CA LEU A 157 -61.24 -11.54 24.62
C LEU A 157 -59.92 -12.22 24.23
#